data_AF-A0A0F5VK29-F1
#
_entry.id   AF-A0A0F5VK29-F1
#
_cell.length_a   1.000
_cell.length_b   1.000
_cell.length_c   1.000
_cell.angle_alpha   90.00
_cell.angle_beta   90.00
_cell.angle_gamma   90.00
#
_symmetry.space_group_name_H-M   'P 1'
#
loop_
_entity.id
_entity.type
_entity.pdbx_description
1 polymer ?
#
loop_
_entity_poly.entity_id
_entity_poly.type
_entity_poly.pdbx_seq_one_letter_code
_entity_poly.pdbx_strand_id
1 'polypeptide(L)'
;MTVSRSSDAAISVVVDPGPPPHTAPWDLELRGPLDPAVLEDVLGELASGDPGRPGWQHRLLRHGPDHHTLRFIQRDGAIAASVVGRIADLLTELLVIDRPLVPAQCAVLTRPVRHRYEAVFIEPAASPDAGAVREALRSVVAAHPQLRSRLDRTGGRPTG
;
A
#
# COMPACT_ATOMS: atom_id res chain seq x y z
N MET A 1 -10.45 -6.76 -32.90
CA MET A 1 -9.46 -6.18 -31.97
C MET A 1 -10.19 -5.26 -31.03
N THR A 2 -10.47 -5.70 -29.79
CA THR A 2 -11.10 -4.87 -28.77
C THR A 2 -10.07 -4.64 -27.68
N VAL A 3 -9.74 -3.36 -27.50
CA VAL A 3 -8.76 -2.86 -26.54
C VAL A 3 -9.25 -3.21 -25.13
N SER A 4 -8.58 -4.14 -24.45
CA SER A 4 -8.65 -4.27 -23.00
C SER A 4 -8.11 -2.97 -22.40
N ARG A 5 -9.00 -2.05 -22.06
CA ARG A 5 -8.66 -0.99 -21.11
C ARG A 5 -8.60 -1.67 -19.75
N SER A 6 -7.40 -2.10 -19.34
CA SER A 6 -7.15 -2.41 -17.93
C SER A 6 -7.57 -1.19 -17.12
N SER A 7 -8.64 -1.33 -16.34
CA SER A 7 -9.15 -0.24 -15.51
C SER A 7 -8.16 -0.02 -14.37
N ASP A 8 -7.35 1.03 -14.52
CA ASP A 8 -6.50 1.62 -13.49
C ASP A 8 -7.37 2.36 -12.45
N ALA A 9 -8.39 1.68 -11.93
CA ALA A 9 -9.33 2.26 -10.96
C ALA A 9 -8.95 1.76 -9.57
N ALA A 10 -8.61 2.71 -8.69
CA ALA A 10 -8.27 2.43 -7.30
C ALA A 10 -9.46 1.86 -6.53
N ILE A 11 -9.18 0.92 -5.63
CA ILE A 11 -10.15 0.42 -4.65
C ILE A 11 -10.30 1.44 -3.51
N SER A 12 -11.54 1.71 -3.12
CA SER A 12 -11.90 2.52 -1.96
C SER A 12 -12.56 1.61 -0.93
N VAL A 13 -12.12 1.71 0.32
CA VAL A 13 -12.68 0.97 1.45
C VAL A 13 -13.39 1.95 2.37
N VAL A 14 -14.66 1.67 2.68
CA VAL A 14 -15.47 2.47 3.60
C VAL A 14 -15.75 1.63 4.84
N VAL A 15 -15.40 2.20 5.99
CA VAL A 15 -15.72 1.67 7.31
C VAL A 15 -16.77 2.58 7.93
N ASP A 16 -17.98 2.07 8.17
CA ASP A 16 -19.02 2.79 8.89
C ASP A 16 -19.33 2.10 10.23
N PRO A 17 -18.71 2.55 11.33
CA PRO A 17 -19.00 1.99 12.66
C PRO A 17 -20.34 2.46 13.23
N GLY A 18 -21.06 3.35 12.54
CA GLY A 18 -22.25 4.03 13.07
C GLY A 18 -21.92 5.00 14.22
N PRO A 19 -22.94 5.64 14.81
CA PRO A 19 -22.75 6.59 15.89
C PRO A 19 -22.19 5.91 17.15
N PRO A 20 -21.42 6.61 18.00
CA PRO A 20 -21.01 6.10 19.32
C PRO A 20 -22.22 5.56 20.10
N PRO A 21 -22.13 4.38 20.73
CA PRO A 21 -20.92 3.63 21.04
C PRO A 21 -20.48 2.61 19.95
N HIS A 22 -20.78 2.87 18.67
CA HIS A 22 -20.39 2.04 17.52
C HIS A 22 -21.02 0.64 17.53
N THR A 23 -22.36 0.61 17.63
CA THR A 23 -23.14 -0.63 17.64
C THR A 23 -23.40 -1.19 16.24
N ALA A 24 -22.99 -0.50 15.18
CA ALA A 24 -23.14 -1.01 13.83
C ALA A 24 -22.22 -2.22 13.61
N PRO A 25 -22.60 -3.17 12.74
CA PRO A 25 -21.68 -4.20 12.29
C PRO A 25 -20.43 -3.57 11.67
N TRP A 26 -19.25 -4.08 12.02
CA TRP A 26 -17.97 -3.71 11.41
C TRP A 26 -17.85 -4.33 10.00
N ASP A 27 -18.83 -4.09 9.14
CA ASP A 27 -18.81 -4.52 7.75
C ASP A 27 -18.00 -3.51 6.92
N LEU A 28 -17.27 -4.02 5.92
CA LEU A 28 -16.49 -3.22 4.99
C LEU A 28 -17.22 -3.06 3.66
N GLU A 29 -17.43 -1.83 3.22
CA GLU A 29 -17.88 -1.57 1.86
C GLU A 29 -16.65 -1.32 0.97
N LEU A 30 -16.53 -2.13 -0.08
CA LEU A 30 -15.43 -2.11 -1.03
C LEU A 30 -15.97 -1.58 -2.36
N ARG A 31 -15.43 -0.45 -2.81
CA ARG A 31 -15.81 0.23 -4.06
C ARG A 31 -14.64 0.22 -5.04
N GLY A 32 -14.92 0.00 -6.32
CA GLY A 32 -13.92 -0.17 -7.36
C GLY A 32 -13.66 -1.64 -7.70
N PRO A 33 -12.80 -1.88 -8.70
CA PRO A 33 -12.50 -3.23 -9.15
C PRO A 33 -11.78 -3.99 -8.03
N LEU A 34 -12.35 -5.13 -7.65
CA LEU A 34 -11.80 -6.00 -6.61
C LEU A 34 -11.27 -7.28 -7.26
N ASP A 35 -9.96 -7.51 -7.17
CA ASP A 35 -9.38 -8.81 -7.49
C ASP A 35 -9.64 -9.79 -6.32
N PRO A 36 -10.39 -10.89 -6.54
CA PRO A 36 -10.62 -11.88 -5.49
C PRO A 36 -9.33 -12.49 -4.93
N ALA A 37 -8.28 -12.64 -5.74
CA ALA A 37 -7.02 -13.21 -5.29
C ALA A 37 -6.30 -12.29 -4.29
N VAL A 38 -6.34 -10.99 -4.53
CA VAL A 38 -5.79 -9.97 -3.61
C VAL A 38 -6.55 -9.98 -2.28
N LEU A 39 -7.88 -10.10 -2.33
CA LEU A 39 -8.67 -10.18 -1.11
C LEU A 39 -8.34 -11.44 -0.29
N GLU A 40 -8.21 -12.60 -0.93
CA GLU A 40 -7.84 -13.85 -0.26
C GLU A 40 -6.43 -13.79 0.34
N ASP A 41 -5.47 -13.15 -0.35
CA ASP A 41 -4.11 -12.96 0.17
C ASP A 41 -4.09 -12.09 1.44
N VAL A 42 -4.81 -10.97 1.42
CA VAL A 42 -4.99 -10.08 2.60
C VAL A 42 -5.64 -10.84 3.77
N LEU A 43 -6.66 -11.64 3.49
CA LEU A 43 -7.34 -12.45 4.51
C LEU A 43 -6.43 -13.56 5.05
N GLY A 44 -5.57 -14.14 4.19
CA GLY A 44 -4.55 -15.10 4.55
C GLY A 44 -3.45 -14.52 5.45
N GLU A 45 -2.96 -13.32 5.13
CA GLU A 45 -1.97 -12.59 5.95
C GLU A 45 -2.47 -12.43 7.39
N LEU A 46 -3.74 -12.04 7.55
CA LEU A 46 -4.36 -11.84 8.86
C LEU A 46 -4.55 -13.14 9.65
N ALA A 47 -4.72 -14.27 8.98
CA ALA A 47 -4.81 -15.58 9.61
C ALA A 47 -3.43 -16.13 10.03
N SER A 48 -2.36 -15.73 9.31
CA SER A 48 -0.99 -16.24 9.52
C SER A 48 -0.31 -15.71 10.79
N GLY A 49 -0.75 -14.56 11.30
CA GLY A 49 -0.13 -13.87 12.44
C GLY A 49 -0.48 -14.43 13.83
N ASP A 50 -1.47 -15.32 13.95
CA ASP A 50 -1.89 -15.89 15.24
C ASP A 50 -2.47 -17.31 15.10
N PRO A 51 -1.69 -18.37 15.39
CA PRO A 51 -2.15 -19.77 15.28
C PRO A 51 -3.23 -20.17 16.30
N GLY A 52 -3.54 -19.31 17.28
CA GLY A 52 -4.60 -19.53 18.27
C GLY A 52 -5.93 -18.85 17.94
N ARG A 53 -5.99 -18.00 16.90
CA ARG A 53 -7.22 -17.31 16.51
C ARG A 53 -8.12 -18.22 15.69
N PRO A 54 -9.41 -18.36 16.03
CA PRO A 54 -10.37 -18.99 15.13
C PRO A 54 -10.37 -18.20 13.82
N GLY A 55 -10.19 -18.89 12.69
CA GLY A 55 -10.16 -18.28 11.37
C GLY A 55 -11.38 -17.36 11.20
N TRP A 56 -11.12 -16.08 10.89
CA TRP A 56 -12.14 -15.05 10.82
C TRP A 56 -13.19 -15.44 9.78
N GLN A 57 -14.37 -15.84 10.27
CA GLN A 57 -15.49 -16.15 9.41
C GLN A 57 -15.99 -14.85 8.78
N HIS A 58 -15.84 -14.77 7.47
CA HIS A 58 -16.27 -13.63 6.68
C HIS A 58 -17.17 -14.09 5.54
N ARG A 59 -17.96 -13.16 5.00
CA ARG A 59 -18.78 -13.38 3.81
C ARG A 59 -18.64 -12.17 2.90
N LEU A 60 -18.23 -12.42 1.66
CA LEU A 60 -18.24 -11.41 0.62
C LEU A 60 -19.61 -11.40 -0.07
N LEU A 61 -20.30 -10.27 0.02
CA LEU A 61 -21.55 -9.99 -0.69
C LEU A 61 -21.20 -9.12 -1.91
N ARG A 62 -21.57 -9.57 -3.11
CA ARG A 62 -21.34 -8.80 -4.34
C ARG A 62 -22.62 -8.07 -4.72
N HIS A 63 -22.56 -6.74 -4.82
CA HIS A 63 -23.69 -5.90 -5.24
C HIS A 63 -23.57 -5.46 -6.69
N GLY A 64 -22.35 -5.44 -7.23
CA GLY A 64 -22.04 -5.13 -8.62
C GLY A 64 -20.58 -5.44 -8.95
N PRO A 65 -20.12 -5.17 -10.18
CA PRO A 65 -18.74 -5.44 -10.58
C PRO A 65 -17.70 -4.65 -9.76
N ASP A 66 -18.07 -3.45 -9.29
CA ASP A 66 -17.20 -2.54 -8.54
C ASP A 66 -17.77 -2.21 -7.16
N HIS A 67 -18.68 -3.04 -6.63
CA HIS A 67 -19.30 -2.79 -5.33
C HIS A 67 -19.53 -4.09 -4.57
N HIS A 68 -18.87 -4.21 -3.43
CA HIS A 68 -18.89 -5.39 -2.58
C HIS A 68 -19.02 -5.01 -1.11
N THR A 69 -19.58 -5.90 -0.31
CA THR A 69 -19.54 -5.80 1.16
C THR A 69 -18.84 -7.02 1.72
N LEU A 70 -17.78 -6.81 2.49
CA LEU A 70 -17.13 -7.85 3.27
C LEU A 70 -17.68 -7.80 4.70
N ARG A 71 -18.42 -8.85 5.08
CA ARG A 71 -19.13 -8.95 6.37
C ARG A 71 -18.46 -9.97 7.29
N PHE A 72 -18.21 -9.60 8.54
CA PHE A 72 -17.62 -10.48 9.55
C PHE A 72 -18.69 -11.13 10.43
N ILE A 73 -18.59 -12.44 10.63
CA ILE A 73 -19.61 -13.26 11.31
C ILE A 73 -19.34 -13.33 12.83
N GLN A 74 -18.08 -13.19 13.27
CA GLN A 74 -17.69 -13.25 14.68
C GLN A 74 -17.33 -11.84 15.20
N ARG A 75 -17.95 -11.42 16.30
CA ARG A 75 -18.12 -10.01 16.70
C ARG A 75 -17.64 -9.71 18.12
N ASP A 76 -16.32 -9.69 18.31
CA ASP A 76 -15.75 -8.91 19.41
C ASP A 76 -15.45 -7.51 18.87
N GLY A 77 -16.15 -6.49 19.36
CA GLY A 77 -16.17 -5.14 18.77
C GLY A 77 -14.81 -4.44 18.72
N ALA A 78 -13.95 -4.63 19.73
CA ALA A 78 -12.63 -4.01 19.75
C ALA A 78 -11.66 -4.71 18.77
N ILE A 79 -11.74 -6.04 18.70
CA ILE A 79 -10.92 -6.82 17.79
C ILE A 79 -11.39 -6.61 16.34
N ALA A 80 -12.70 -6.55 16.11
CA ALA A 80 -13.30 -6.32 14.81
C ALA A 80 -12.86 -4.97 14.23
N ALA A 81 -12.86 -3.90 15.02
CA ALA A 81 -12.37 -2.58 14.58
C ALA A 81 -10.92 -2.62 14.10
N SER A 82 -10.04 -3.29 14.86
CA SER A 82 -8.62 -3.44 14.53
C SER A 82 -8.41 -4.26 13.25
N VAL A 83 -9.11 -5.39 13.11
CA VAL A 83 -9.04 -6.25 11.92
C VAL A 83 -9.56 -5.51 10.68
N VAL A 84 -10.69 -4.82 10.81
CA VAL A 84 -11.30 -4.07 9.72
C VAL A 84 -10.44 -2.89 9.27
N GLY A 85 -9.84 -2.16 10.21
CA GLY A 85 -8.85 -1.13 9.90
C GLY A 85 -7.65 -1.70 9.16
N ARG A 86 -7.11 -2.84 9.62
CA ARG A 86 -5.95 -3.48 8.96
C ARG A 86 -6.28 -3.99 7.56
N ILE A 87 -7.48 -4.52 7.32
CA ILE A 87 -7.93 -4.91 5.98
C ILE A 87 -8.07 -3.69 5.07
N ALA A 88 -8.64 -2.59 5.60
CA ALA A 88 -8.76 -1.34 4.86
C ALA A 88 -7.37 -0.80 4.47
N ASP A 89 -6.42 -0.81 5.41
CA ASP A 89 -5.04 -0.43 5.16
C ASP A 89 -4.45 -1.33 4.07
N LEU A 90 -4.46 -2.66 4.23
CA LEU A 90 -3.86 -3.57 3.26
C LEU A 90 -4.46 -3.44 1.86
N LEU A 91 -5.79 -3.39 1.75
CA LEU A 91 -6.48 -3.24 0.45
C LEU A 91 -6.20 -1.88 -0.21
N THR A 92 -5.94 -0.82 0.56
CA THR A 92 -5.63 0.52 0.02
C THR A 92 -4.12 0.80 -0.08
N GLU A 93 -3.30 0.03 0.61
CA GLU A 93 -1.84 0.03 0.59
C GLU A 93 -1.29 -0.83 -0.56
N LEU A 94 -2.10 -1.75 -1.09
CA LEU A 94 -1.80 -2.64 -2.21
C LEU A 94 -1.59 -1.87 -3.54
N LEU A 95 -0.34 -1.45 -3.71
CA LEU A 95 0.50 -1.34 -4.91
C LEU A 95 1.37 -0.07 -4.84
N VAL A 96 2.33 -0.08 -3.91
CA VAL A 96 3.51 0.82 -3.95
C VAL A 96 4.34 0.57 -5.24
N ILE A 97 4.11 -0.54 -5.93
CA ILE A 97 4.82 -0.96 -7.14
C ILE A 97 4.23 -0.32 -8.42
N ASP A 98 3.02 0.26 -8.37
CA ASP A 98 2.34 0.85 -9.53
C ASP A 98 1.83 2.28 -9.31
N ARG A 99 2.36 3.02 -8.31
CA ARG A 99 1.96 4.43 -8.16
C ARG A 99 2.46 5.27 -9.33
N PRO A 100 1.57 6.00 -10.03
CA PRO A 100 2.01 7.01 -10.98
C PRO A 100 2.85 8.04 -10.23
N LEU A 101 3.85 8.59 -10.92
CA LEU A 101 4.71 9.61 -10.36
C LEU A 101 3.88 10.77 -9.80
N VAL A 102 4.20 11.21 -8.58
CA VAL A 102 3.54 12.37 -7.99
C VAL A 102 3.88 13.64 -8.78
N PRO A 103 3.07 14.70 -8.73
CA PRO A 103 3.31 15.91 -9.53
C PRO A 103 4.72 16.48 -9.40
N ALA A 104 5.31 16.41 -8.21
CA ALA A 104 6.70 16.83 -7.97
C ALA A 104 7.72 15.98 -8.76
N GLN A 105 7.53 14.66 -8.84
CA GLN A 105 8.40 13.76 -9.59
C GLN A 105 8.26 13.99 -11.10
N CYS A 106 7.04 14.18 -11.60
CA CYS A 106 6.79 14.58 -12.99
C CYS A 106 7.49 15.90 -13.34
N ALA A 107 7.42 16.90 -12.46
CA ALA A 107 8.07 18.19 -12.65
C ALA A 107 9.61 18.11 -12.66
N VAL A 108 10.21 17.11 -11.99
CA VAL A 108 11.66 16.87 -12.05
C VAL A 108 12.04 16.25 -13.40
N LEU A 109 11.24 15.31 -13.92
CA LEU A 109 11.52 14.66 -15.21
C LEU A 109 11.40 15.59 -16.41
N THR A 110 10.59 16.64 -16.33
CA THR A 110 10.47 17.64 -17.41
C THR A 110 11.65 18.62 -17.43
N ARG A 111 12.49 18.67 -16.40
CA ARG A 111 13.68 19.54 -16.37
C ARG A 111 14.78 19.02 -17.31
N PRO A 112 15.64 19.89 -17.85
CA PRO A 112 16.85 19.47 -18.55
C PRO A 112 17.73 18.61 -17.64
N VAL A 113 18.40 17.58 -18.20
CA VAL A 113 19.22 16.60 -17.45
C VAL A 113 20.21 17.25 -16.49
N ARG A 114 20.75 18.42 -16.84
CA ARG A 114 21.69 19.19 -16.03
C ARG A 114 21.12 19.74 -14.70
N HIS A 115 19.81 19.66 -14.49
CA HIS A 115 19.11 20.20 -13.31
C HIS A 115 18.20 19.17 -12.62
N ARG A 116 18.36 17.87 -12.95
CA ARG A 116 17.52 16.80 -12.38
C ARG A 116 18.04 16.25 -11.06
N TYR A 117 19.30 16.48 -10.73
CA TYR A 117 19.96 15.85 -9.60
C TYR A 117 20.42 16.88 -8.59
N GLU A 118 20.23 16.56 -7.32
CA GLU A 118 20.77 17.31 -6.19
C GLU A 118 21.99 16.56 -5.67
N ALA A 119 23.07 17.29 -5.39
CA ALA A 119 24.29 16.75 -4.84
C ALA A 119 24.62 17.50 -3.54
N VAL A 120 24.83 16.75 -2.47
CA VAL A 120 25.26 17.30 -1.18
C VAL A 120 26.71 16.88 -0.97
N PHE A 121 27.58 17.88 -0.79
CA PHE A 121 28.97 17.67 -0.38
C PHE A 121 29.12 18.05 1.08
N ILE A 122 29.70 17.15 1.87
CA ILE A 122 29.94 17.36 3.30
C ILE A 122 31.44 17.26 3.52
N GLU A 123 32.04 18.32 4.06
CA GLU A 123 33.43 18.33 4.50
C GLU A 123 33.48 18.04 6.01
N PRO A 124 33.88 16.82 6.42
CA PRO A 124 33.90 16.47 7.83
C PRO A 124 35.12 17.11 8.51
N ALA A 125 34.94 17.57 9.75
CA ALA A 125 36.01 18.19 10.54
C ALA A 125 37.19 17.22 10.85
N ALA A 126 36.98 15.92 10.71
CA ALA A 126 38.01 14.88 10.83
C ALA A 126 37.82 13.85 9.71
N SER A 127 38.91 13.19 9.29
CA SER A 127 38.83 12.12 8.29
C SER A 127 37.98 10.97 8.82
N PRO A 128 36.82 10.66 8.21
CA PRO A 128 35.96 9.59 8.69
C PRO A 128 36.58 8.23 8.33
N ASP A 129 36.26 7.22 9.13
CA ASP A 129 36.57 5.84 8.75
C ASP A 129 35.76 5.43 7.52
N ALA A 130 36.47 5.12 6.44
CA ALA A 130 35.86 4.73 5.17
C ALA A 130 35.03 3.43 5.27
N GLY A 131 35.39 2.53 6.20
CA GLY A 131 34.63 1.31 6.47
C GLY A 131 33.28 1.62 7.09
N ALA A 132 33.28 2.35 8.21
CA ALA A 132 32.08 2.78 8.90
C ALA A 132 31.14 3.61 8.01
N VAL A 133 31.67 4.54 7.21
CA VAL A 133 30.85 5.33 6.28
C VAL A 133 30.16 4.44 5.26
N ARG A 134 30.85 3.43 4.73
CA ARG A 134 30.28 2.51 3.75
C ARG A 134 29.15 1.68 4.34
N GLU A 135 29.30 1.17 5.56
CA GLU A 135 28.22 0.42 6.22
C GLU A 135 27.04 1.33 6.55
N ALA A 136 27.28 2.54 7.05
CA ALA A 136 26.22 3.51 7.32
C ALA A 136 25.41 3.83 6.05
N LEU A 137 26.07 4.08 4.91
CA LEU A 137 25.40 4.29 3.64
C LEU A 137 24.58 3.08 3.20
N ARG A 138 25.07 1.84 3.41
CA ARG A 138 24.30 0.63 3.12
C ARG A 138 23.06 0.53 4.00
N SER A 139 23.18 0.82 5.30
CA SER A 139 22.04 0.83 6.22
C SER A 139 20.99 1.86 5.81
N VAL A 140 21.40 3.07 5.39
CA VAL A 140 20.49 4.10 4.85
C VAL A 140 19.77 3.58 3.60
N VAL A 141 20.50 3.01 2.63
CA VAL A 141 19.87 2.46 1.42
C VAL A 141 18.93 1.29 1.73
N ALA A 142 19.21 0.48 2.75
CA ALA A 142 18.32 -0.59 3.20
C ALA A 142 17.06 -0.06 3.89
N ALA A 143 17.19 1.00 4.70
CA ALA A 143 16.08 1.61 5.44
C ALA A 143 15.16 2.49 4.58
N HIS A 144 15.63 2.94 3.41
CA HIS A 144 14.90 3.87 2.54
C HIS A 144 14.66 3.26 1.14
N PRO A 145 13.55 2.53 0.92
CA PRO A 145 13.23 1.88 -0.35
C PRO A 145 13.25 2.82 -1.57
N GLN A 146 12.97 4.10 -1.36
CA GLN A 146 12.96 5.13 -2.41
C GLN A 146 14.34 5.28 -3.09
N LEU A 147 15.44 5.06 -2.36
CA LEU A 147 16.80 5.14 -2.89
C LEU A 147 17.15 3.98 -3.83
N ARG A 148 16.35 2.91 -3.80
CA ARG A 148 16.50 1.72 -4.65
C ARG A 148 15.54 1.74 -5.83
N SER A 149 14.59 2.67 -5.85
CA SER A 149 13.62 2.79 -6.93
C SER A 149 14.30 3.09 -8.26
N ARG A 150 13.87 2.36 -9.29
CA ARG A 150 14.24 2.59 -10.69
C ARG A 150 13.06 3.24 -11.39
N LEU A 151 13.26 3.84 -12.56
CA LEU A 151 12.15 4.25 -13.41
C LEU A 151 12.08 3.28 -14.60
N ASP A 152 10.88 2.83 -14.97
CA ASP A 152 10.69 2.08 -16.22
C ASP A 152 11.16 2.91 -17.44
N ARG A 153 11.49 2.24 -18.54
CA ARG A 153 11.97 2.85 -19.80
C ARG A 153 11.05 3.93 -20.37
N THR A 154 9.77 3.91 -20.00
CA THR A 154 8.78 4.93 -20.37
C THR A 154 8.84 6.19 -19.50
N GLY A 155 9.63 6.19 -18.42
CA GLY A 155 9.85 7.32 -17.52
C GLY A 155 8.67 7.66 -16.61
N GLY A 156 7.58 6.89 -16.65
CA GLY A 156 6.35 7.22 -15.93
C GLY A 156 6.12 6.48 -14.63
N ARG A 157 6.98 5.51 -14.26
CA ARG A 157 6.70 4.56 -13.18
C ARG A 157 7.95 4.11 -12.43
N PRO A 158 7.92 4.00 -11.09
CA PRO A 158 8.96 3.33 -10.33
C PRO A 158 8.98 1.82 -10.61
N THR A 159 10.16 1.21 -10.72
CA THR A 159 10.36 -0.24 -10.72
C THR A 159 11.22 -0.64 -9.52
N GLY A 160 10.90 -1.77 -8.89
CA GLY A 160 11.58 -2.29 -7.70
C GLY A 160 13.02 -2.73 -7.92
#